data_AF-A0A4S8J4V3-F1
#
_entry.id   AF-A0A4S8J4V3-F1
#
_cell.length_a   1.000
_cell.length_b   1.000
_cell.length_c   1.000
_cell.angle_alpha   90.00
_cell.angle_beta   90.00
_cell.angle_gamma   90.00
#
_symmetry.space_group_name_H-M   'P 1'
#
loop_
_entity.id
_entity.type
_entity.pdbx_description
1 polymer ?
#
loop_
_entity_poly.entity_id
_entity_poly.type
_entity_poly.pdbx_seq_one_letter_code
_entity_poly.pdbx_strand_id
1 'polypeptide(L)'
;MTTVSTLSSSSRGRNKLLLSCILFASLFLLLLALPNVPKPVAHHHQLHVHSRLQAAAAADHCDSTLYPDLCVSTLSTIPDLHAKSLPEVICASVNTTAAAVRNAAKNCTNFLHRRGYLDPRQRLAVTDCLDLFSQTLDELGAASAALAADPAAHVDDVQTVLSAAITNQYTCLDGFAYVGRGGGYRPVIERRLYHVSHLVSNSLAMVKRIRRRRASRPWREALEGYGEAWGYLLNPVKGEEGYKKEMVFAY
;
A
#
# COMPACT_ATOMS: atom_id res chain seq x y z
N MET A 1 -80.65 17.19 61.76
CA MET A 1 -80.17 18.01 60.62
C MET A 1 -79.73 17.05 59.52
N THR A 2 -80.58 16.94 58.50
CA THR A 2 -80.40 16.16 57.28
C THR A 2 -79.71 17.01 56.20
N THR A 3 -79.03 16.33 55.29
CA THR A 3 -78.20 16.81 54.18
C THR A 3 -78.98 17.62 53.13
N VAL A 4 -78.32 18.57 52.46
CA VAL A 4 -78.62 18.95 51.07
C VAL A 4 -77.32 19.22 50.30
N SER A 5 -77.07 18.39 49.29
CA SER A 5 -76.06 18.54 48.25
C SER A 5 -76.48 19.62 47.24
N THR A 6 -75.54 20.40 46.73
CA THR A 6 -75.68 21.02 45.40
C THR A 6 -74.37 20.86 44.62
N LEU A 7 -74.39 19.96 43.63
CA LEU A 7 -73.43 19.97 42.52
C LEU A 7 -73.93 21.00 41.50
N SER A 8 -73.08 21.94 41.10
CA SER A 8 -73.29 22.77 39.91
C SER A 8 -72.01 22.83 39.07
N SER A 9 -72.06 22.09 37.96
CA SER A 9 -71.50 22.41 36.63
C SER A 9 -70.16 23.15 36.54
N SER A 10 -69.14 22.46 35.99
CA SER A 10 -68.16 23.09 35.10
C SER A 10 -67.95 22.25 33.82
N SER A 11 -69.01 22.20 33.01
CA SER A 11 -69.04 21.60 31.67
C SER A 11 -68.09 22.31 30.68
N ARG A 12 -67.76 23.58 30.95
CA ARG A 12 -67.02 24.47 30.04
C ARG A 12 -65.52 24.14 29.92
N GLY A 13 -64.91 23.53 30.95
CA GLY A 13 -63.48 23.17 30.95
C GLY A 13 -63.18 21.84 30.26
N ARG A 14 -64.05 20.84 30.45
CA ARG A 14 -63.93 19.50 29.83
C ARG A 14 -64.02 19.58 28.31
N ASN A 15 -64.90 20.41 27.76
CA ASN A 15 -65.05 20.55 26.31
C ASN A 15 -63.82 21.18 25.63
N LYS A 16 -63.13 22.11 26.31
CA LYS A 16 -61.88 22.71 25.81
C LYS A 16 -60.72 21.73 25.78
N LEU A 17 -60.61 20.87 26.81
CA LEU A 17 -59.61 19.81 26.87
C LEU A 17 -59.84 18.74 25.79
N LEU A 18 -61.11 18.36 25.56
CA LEU A 18 -61.47 17.40 24.51
C LEU A 18 -61.17 17.94 23.10
N LEU A 19 -61.52 19.20 22.82
CA LEU A 19 -61.17 19.88 21.56
C LEU A 19 -59.66 19.92 21.32
N SER A 20 -58.89 20.23 22.37
CA SER A 20 -57.43 20.22 22.32
C SER A 20 -56.89 18.83 21.96
N CYS A 21 -57.36 17.78 22.64
CA CYS A 21 -56.93 16.40 22.36
C CYS A 21 -57.27 15.96 20.92
N ILE A 22 -58.41 16.37 20.37
CA ILE A 22 -58.79 16.04 18.98
C ILE A 22 -57.87 16.74 17.98
N LEU A 23 -57.50 18.00 18.23
CA LEU A 23 -56.54 18.73 17.38
C LEU A 23 -55.15 18.09 17.42
N PHE A 24 -54.67 17.69 18.60
CA PHE A 24 -53.37 17.01 18.71
C PHE A 24 -53.38 15.62 18.06
N ALA A 25 -54.45 14.83 18.25
CA ALA A 25 -54.57 13.51 17.66
C ALA A 25 -54.67 13.56 16.13
N SER A 26 -55.42 14.52 15.57
CA SER A 26 -55.52 14.72 14.13
C SER A 26 -54.21 15.22 13.51
N LEU A 27 -53.49 16.12 14.18
CA LEU A 27 -52.16 16.56 13.75
C LEU A 27 -51.16 15.40 13.77
N PHE A 28 -51.20 14.55 14.80
CA PHE A 28 -50.35 13.37 14.90
C PHE A 28 -50.65 12.34 13.80
N LEU A 29 -51.92 12.08 13.51
CA LEU A 29 -52.33 11.20 12.41
C LEU A 29 -51.93 11.77 11.03
N LEU A 30 -52.00 13.09 10.85
CA LEU A 30 -51.55 13.75 9.62
C LEU A 30 -50.03 13.61 9.42
N LEU A 31 -49.24 13.70 10.50
CA LEU A 31 -47.79 13.49 10.46
C LEU A 31 -47.42 12.04 10.10
N LEU A 32 -48.20 11.05 10.55
CA LEU A 32 -48.01 9.64 10.20
C LEU A 32 -48.44 9.28 8.77
N ALA A 33 -49.37 10.06 8.19
CA ALA A 33 -49.85 9.88 6.83
C ALA A 33 -48.96 10.53 5.77
N LEU A 34 -47.93 11.29 6.17
CA LEU A 34 -46.91 11.76 5.23
C LEU A 34 -46.15 10.52 4.71
N PRO A 35 -46.19 10.22 3.41
CA PRO A 35 -45.39 9.13 2.87
C PRO A 35 -43.92 9.41 3.19
N ASN A 36 -43.22 8.42 3.75
CA ASN A 36 -41.77 8.44 3.84
C ASN A 36 -41.24 8.68 2.43
N VAL A 37 -40.89 9.92 2.11
CA VAL A 37 -40.20 10.24 0.86
C VAL A 37 -38.90 9.44 0.94
N PRO A 38 -38.67 8.43 0.08
CA PRO A 38 -37.37 7.79 0.05
C PRO A 38 -36.36 8.89 -0.26
N LYS A 39 -35.48 9.18 0.71
CA LYS A 39 -34.43 10.18 0.54
C LYS A 39 -33.67 9.82 -0.75
N PRO A 40 -33.48 10.78 -1.69
CA PRO A 40 -32.84 10.48 -2.95
C PRO A 40 -31.43 9.93 -2.71
N VAL A 41 -31.02 9.11 -3.66
CA VAL A 41 -29.85 8.24 -3.81
C VAL A 41 -28.50 9.00 -3.71
N ALA A 42 -28.26 9.73 -2.62
CA ALA A 42 -27.02 10.47 -2.39
C ALA A 42 -25.85 9.52 -2.11
N HIS A 43 -26.11 8.42 -1.38
CA HIS A 43 -25.07 7.45 -0.99
C HIS A 43 -24.46 6.72 -2.20
N HIS A 44 -25.28 6.28 -3.15
CA HIS A 44 -24.82 5.58 -4.36
C HIS A 44 -24.04 6.51 -5.28
N HIS A 45 -24.44 7.79 -5.40
CA HIS A 45 -23.70 8.76 -6.19
C HIS A 45 -22.34 9.08 -5.56
N GLN A 46 -22.29 9.28 -4.23
CA GLN A 46 -21.04 9.54 -3.51
C GLN A 46 -20.06 8.36 -3.59
N LEU A 47 -20.55 7.12 -3.46
CA LEU A 47 -19.75 5.90 -3.64
C LEU A 47 -19.19 5.78 -5.07
N HIS A 48 -19.99 6.12 -6.08
CA HIS A 48 -19.56 6.06 -7.47
C HIS A 48 -18.51 7.13 -7.81
N VAL A 49 -18.65 8.34 -7.28
CA VAL A 49 -17.66 9.42 -7.45
C VAL A 49 -16.36 9.05 -6.73
N HIS A 50 -16.44 8.57 -5.49
CA HIS A 50 -15.28 8.12 -4.73
C HIS A 50 -14.52 6.99 -5.47
N SER A 51 -15.24 5.97 -5.95
CA SER A 51 -14.62 4.87 -6.70
C SER A 51 -13.90 5.34 -7.97
N ARG A 52 -14.49 6.29 -8.72
CA ARG A 52 -13.84 6.87 -9.91
C ARG A 52 -12.57 7.64 -9.55
N LEU A 53 -12.62 8.43 -8.48
CA LEU A 53 -11.49 9.24 -8.05
C LEU A 53 -10.34 8.37 -7.53
N GLN A 54 -10.65 7.29 -6.81
CA GLN A 54 -9.69 6.26 -6.39
C GLN A 54 -9.00 5.61 -7.59
N ALA A 55 -9.78 5.18 -8.59
CA ALA A 55 -9.24 4.54 -9.80
C ALA A 55 -8.36 5.49 -10.61
N ALA A 56 -8.77 6.75 -10.76
CA ALA A 56 -7.99 7.77 -11.46
C ALA A 56 -6.66 8.08 -10.74
N ALA A 57 -6.69 8.20 -9.41
CA ALA A 57 -5.48 8.40 -8.61
C ALA A 57 -4.51 7.22 -8.73
N ALA A 58 -5.03 5.98 -8.67
CA ALA A 58 -4.21 4.79 -8.87
C ALA A 58 -3.55 4.79 -10.25
N ALA A 59 -4.31 5.08 -11.32
CA ALA A 59 -3.77 5.17 -12.67
C ALA A 59 -2.66 6.23 -12.79
N ASP A 60 -2.85 7.44 -12.25
CA ASP A 60 -1.83 8.50 -12.27
C ASP A 60 -0.54 8.09 -11.55
N HIS A 61 -0.65 7.45 -10.39
CA HIS A 61 0.52 6.98 -9.65
C HIS A 61 1.29 5.89 -10.40
N CYS A 62 0.61 5.10 -11.23
CA CYS A 62 1.16 3.92 -11.89
C CYS A 62 1.63 4.11 -13.34
N ASP A 63 1.33 5.26 -13.97
CA ASP A 63 1.56 5.54 -15.40
C ASP A 63 3.01 5.28 -15.89
N SER A 64 4.01 5.45 -15.01
CA SER A 64 5.44 5.25 -15.31
C SER A 64 6.08 4.07 -14.58
N THR A 65 5.26 3.15 -14.08
CA THR A 65 5.75 1.96 -13.37
C THR A 65 6.00 0.81 -14.32
N LEU A 66 6.95 -0.08 -13.97
CA LEU A 66 7.31 -1.22 -14.82
C LEU A 66 6.18 -2.28 -14.86
N TYR A 67 5.37 -2.35 -13.80
CA TYR A 67 4.25 -3.29 -13.68
C TYR A 67 2.94 -2.53 -13.38
N PRO A 68 2.38 -1.79 -14.36
CA PRO A 68 1.27 -0.86 -14.15
C PRO A 68 -0.01 -1.55 -13.66
N ASP A 69 -0.36 -2.71 -14.20
CA ASP A 69 -1.57 -3.45 -13.76
C ASP A 69 -1.47 -3.90 -12.29
N LEU A 70 -0.28 -4.38 -11.90
CA LEU A 70 0.00 -4.75 -10.51
C LEU A 70 -0.01 -3.50 -9.61
N CYS A 71 0.55 -2.39 -10.08
CA CYS A 71 0.54 -1.13 -9.36
C CYS A 71 -0.91 -0.67 -9.11
N VAL A 72 -1.73 -0.57 -10.16
CA VAL A 72 -3.12 -0.07 -10.06
C VAL A 72 -3.94 -0.96 -9.13
N SER A 73 -3.84 -2.28 -9.30
CA SER A 73 -4.56 -3.23 -8.44
C SER A 73 -4.12 -3.15 -6.98
N THR A 74 -2.83 -2.91 -6.72
CA THR A 74 -2.31 -2.70 -5.37
C THR A 74 -2.82 -1.39 -4.77
N LEU A 75 -2.65 -0.27 -5.47
CA LEU A 75 -3.00 1.05 -4.95
C LEU A 75 -4.52 1.24 -4.78
N SER A 76 -5.34 0.58 -5.60
CA SER A 76 -6.80 0.64 -5.50
C SER A 76 -7.34 0.05 -4.19
N THR A 77 -6.53 -0.72 -3.45
CA THR A 77 -6.91 -1.25 -2.13
C THR A 77 -6.60 -0.29 -0.99
N ILE A 78 -5.89 0.82 -1.26
CA ILE A 78 -5.49 1.79 -0.25
C ILE A 78 -6.68 2.74 0.00
N PRO A 79 -7.15 2.87 1.26
CA PRO A 79 -8.24 3.78 1.59
C PRO A 79 -7.84 5.22 1.34
N ASP A 80 -8.76 6.01 0.78
CA ASP A 80 -8.57 7.44 0.52
C ASP A 80 -7.32 7.76 -0.30
N LEU A 81 -6.90 6.88 -1.24
CA LEU A 81 -5.70 7.07 -2.07
C LEU A 81 -5.67 8.45 -2.73
N HIS A 82 -6.81 8.90 -3.26
CA HIS A 82 -6.96 10.19 -3.92
C HIS A 82 -6.65 11.42 -3.05
N ALA A 83 -6.69 11.27 -1.73
CA ALA A 83 -6.38 12.34 -0.78
C ALA A 83 -4.93 12.26 -0.25
N LYS A 84 -4.15 11.24 -0.64
CA LYS A 84 -2.79 11.03 -0.19
C LYS A 84 -1.78 11.78 -1.06
N SER A 85 -0.76 12.32 -0.42
CA SER A 85 0.44 12.82 -1.11
C SER A 85 1.26 11.68 -1.68
N LEU A 86 2.12 11.97 -2.67
CA LEU A 86 2.98 10.96 -3.30
C LEU A 86 3.84 10.16 -2.27
N PRO A 87 4.50 10.78 -1.27
CA PRO A 87 5.23 10.02 -0.24
C PRO A 87 4.33 9.09 0.58
N GLU A 88 3.10 9.51 0.91
CA GLU A 88 2.13 8.67 1.64
C GLU A 88 1.67 7.48 0.78
N VAL A 89 1.47 7.69 -0.52
CA VAL A 89 1.15 6.62 -1.47
C VAL A 89 2.30 5.61 -1.57
N ILE A 90 3.54 6.08 -1.68
CA ILE A 90 4.72 5.21 -1.71
C ILE A 90 4.85 4.43 -0.40
N CYS A 91 4.68 5.09 0.76
CA CYS A 91 4.74 4.43 2.06
C CYS A 91 3.65 3.33 2.18
N ALA A 92 2.43 3.60 1.73
CA ALA A 92 1.36 2.61 1.71
C ALA A 92 1.65 1.43 0.76
N SER A 93 2.25 1.71 -0.41
CA SER A 93 2.74 0.68 -1.34
C SER A 93 3.82 -0.20 -0.69
N VAL A 94 4.84 0.42 -0.07
CA VAL A 94 5.93 -0.27 0.66
C VAL A 94 5.38 -1.14 1.80
N ASN A 95 4.40 -0.65 2.55
CA ASN A 95 3.75 -1.43 3.62
C ASN A 95 2.96 -2.62 3.07
N THR A 96 2.33 -2.47 1.90
CA THR A 96 1.65 -3.56 1.20
C THR A 96 2.66 -4.61 0.72
N THR A 97 3.81 -4.18 0.20
CA THR A 97 4.94 -5.06 -0.14
C THR A 97 5.45 -5.82 1.09
N ALA A 98 5.59 -5.15 2.24
CA ALA A 98 6.01 -5.82 3.47
C ALA A 98 5.02 -6.92 3.91
N ALA A 99 3.72 -6.74 3.67
CA ALA A 99 2.74 -7.81 3.89
C ALA A 99 2.94 -8.99 2.90
N ALA A 100 3.26 -8.71 1.64
CA ALA A 100 3.59 -9.74 0.65
C ALA A 100 4.85 -10.53 1.04
N VAL A 101 5.90 -9.85 1.54
CA VAL A 101 7.12 -10.48 2.06
C VAL A 101 6.83 -11.39 3.25
N ARG A 102 6.05 -10.91 4.24
CA ARG A 102 5.63 -11.74 5.39
C ARG A 102 4.85 -12.98 4.95
N ASN A 103 3.98 -12.83 3.93
CA ASN A 103 3.27 -13.95 3.35
C ASN A 103 4.22 -14.94 2.67
N ALA A 104 5.25 -14.47 1.94
CA ALA A 104 6.27 -15.32 1.35
C ALA A 104 7.08 -16.08 2.41
N ALA A 105 7.53 -15.39 3.46
CA ALA A 105 8.23 -15.99 4.59
C ALA A 105 7.38 -17.08 5.26
N LYS A 106 6.09 -16.82 5.52
CA LYS A 106 5.16 -17.83 6.07
C LYS A 106 5.07 -19.08 5.20
N ASN A 107 5.12 -18.96 3.86
CA ASN A 107 5.13 -20.11 2.97
C ASN A 107 6.42 -20.92 3.10
N CYS A 108 7.58 -20.25 3.16
CA CYS A 108 8.86 -20.91 3.43
C CYS A 108 8.85 -21.65 4.77
N THR A 109 8.41 -21.01 5.85
CA THR A 109 8.24 -21.63 7.17
C THR A 109 7.34 -22.86 7.10
N ASN A 110 6.23 -22.81 6.37
CA ASN A 110 5.36 -23.96 6.18
C ASN A 110 6.05 -25.12 5.46
N PHE A 111 6.90 -24.86 4.47
CA PHE A 111 7.66 -25.91 3.80
C PHE A 111 8.69 -26.54 4.73
N LEU A 112 9.37 -25.74 5.56
CA LEU A 112 10.30 -26.24 6.56
C LEU A 112 9.60 -27.14 7.59
N HIS A 113 8.37 -26.83 8.02
CA HIS A 113 7.65 -27.67 8.99
C HIS A 113 7.16 -29.02 8.46
N ARG A 114 7.10 -29.21 7.13
CA ARG A 114 6.69 -30.49 6.53
C ARG A 114 7.83 -31.51 6.63
N ARG A 115 7.69 -32.49 7.52
CA ARG A 115 8.68 -33.57 7.71
C ARG A 115 8.85 -34.37 6.41
N GLY A 116 10.10 -34.62 6.03
CA GLY A 116 10.47 -35.41 4.85
C GLY A 116 10.17 -34.75 3.50
N TYR A 117 9.65 -33.50 3.49
CA TYR A 117 9.26 -32.82 2.26
C TYR A 117 10.42 -32.13 1.53
N LEU A 118 11.41 -31.65 2.29
CA LEU A 118 12.62 -31.02 1.77
C LEU A 118 13.84 -31.86 2.15
N ASP A 119 14.73 -32.11 1.18
CA ASP A 119 16.07 -32.63 1.45
C ASP A 119 16.95 -31.57 2.16
N PRO A 120 18.14 -31.94 2.69
CA PRO A 120 18.98 -31.00 3.42
C PRO A 120 19.39 -29.74 2.64
N ARG A 121 19.67 -29.84 1.33
CA ARG A 121 20.05 -28.69 0.50
C ARG A 121 18.84 -27.81 0.20
N GLN A 122 17.69 -28.42 -0.06
CA GLN A 122 16.42 -27.70 -0.22
C GLN A 122 16.05 -26.93 1.05
N ARG A 123 16.27 -27.55 2.21
CA ARG A 123 16.02 -26.94 3.51
C ARG A 123 16.93 -25.72 3.73
N LEU A 124 18.21 -25.83 3.41
CA LEU A 124 19.16 -24.72 3.50
C LEU A 124 18.74 -23.56 2.62
N ALA A 125 18.45 -23.79 1.33
CA ALA A 125 18.03 -22.73 0.42
C ALA A 125 16.72 -22.04 0.87
N VAL A 126 15.76 -22.78 1.43
CA VAL A 126 14.53 -22.20 1.99
C VAL A 126 14.81 -21.38 3.25
N THR A 127 15.77 -21.79 4.08
CA THR A 127 16.23 -21.00 5.25
C THR A 127 16.94 -19.72 4.80
N ASP A 128 17.84 -19.78 3.83
CA ASP A 128 18.54 -18.59 3.29
C ASP A 128 17.53 -17.56 2.77
N CYS A 129 16.46 -18.02 2.11
CA CYS A 129 15.36 -17.16 1.70
C CYS A 129 14.62 -16.49 2.86
N LEU A 130 14.48 -17.14 4.03
CA LEU A 130 13.89 -16.51 5.21
C LEU A 130 14.77 -15.36 5.74
N ASP A 131 16.09 -15.54 5.75
CA ASP A 131 17.03 -14.51 6.17
C ASP A 131 16.99 -13.31 5.21
N LEU A 132 16.94 -13.57 3.90
CA LEU A 132 16.77 -12.53 2.87
C LEU A 132 15.42 -11.82 2.97
N PHE A 133 14.34 -12.53 3.31
CA PHE A 133 13.05 -11.89 3.59
C PHE A 133 13.09 -11.01 4.85
N SER A 134 13.83 -11.40 5.88
CA SER A 134 14.03 -10.55 7.06
C SER A 134 14.75 -9.25 6.69
N GLN A 135 15.85 -9.35 5.95
CA GLN A 135 16.59 -8.17 5.45
C GLN A 135 15.71 -7.28 4.57
N THR A 136 14.90 -7.88 3.69
CA THR A 136 13.91 -7.16 2.88
C THR A 136 12.93 -6.37 3.76
N LEU A 137 12.46 -6.94 4.87
CA LEU A 137 11.54 -6.23 5.77
C LEU A 137 12.22 -5.04 6.47
N ASP A 138 13.49 -5.18 6.84
CA ASP A 138 14.28 -4.10 7.43
C ASP A 138 14.49 -2.95 6.43
N GLU A 139 14.81 -3.27 5.18
CA GLU A 139 14.96 -2.31 4.08
C GLU A 139 13.65 -1.57 3.76
N LEU A 140 12.53 -2.28 3.70
CA LEU A 140 11.21 -1.69 3.51
C LEU A 140 10.83 -0.80 4.71
N GLY A 141 11.17 -1.21 5.93
CA GLY A 141 10.98 -0.41 7.14
C GLY A 141 11.80 0.89 7.11
N ALA A 142 13.07 0.81 6.70
CA ALA A 142 13.94 1.96 6.52
C ALA A 142 13.39 2.94 5.46
N ALA A 143 12.90 2.41 4.33
CA ALA A 143 12.26 3.23 3.30
C ALA A 143 11.05 4.00 3.85
N SER A 144 10.15 3.33 4.57
CA SER A 144 8.99 3.96 5.18
C SER A 144 9.37 5.02 6.21
N ALA A 145 10.39 4.76 7.05
CA ALA A 145 10.87 5.72 8.04
C ALA A 145 11.47 6.98 7.38
N ALA A 146 12.29 6.80 6.34
CA ALA A 146 12.89 7.90 5.58
C ALA A 146 11.84 8.76 4.86
N LEU A 147 10.82 8.13 4.26
CA LEU A 147 9.70 8.82 3.63
C LEU A 147 8.84 9.62 4.62
N ALA A 148 8.75 9.18 5.87
CA ALA A 148 8.01 9.87 6.92
C ALA A 148 8.82 11.04 7.53
N ALA A 149 10.15 10.95 7.54
CA ALA A 149 11.03 11.95 8.14
C ALA A 149 11.22 13.19 7.24
N ASP A 150 11.87 13.01 6.08
CA ASP A 150 12.03 14.07 5.06
C ASP A 150 12.19 13.40 3.68
N PRO A 151 11.08 13.13 2.97
CA PRO A 151 11.12 12.40 1.71
C PRO A 151 11.94 13.13 0.63
N ALA A 152 12.09 14.46 0.70
CA ALA A 152 12.89 15.21 -0.26
C ALA A 152 14.39 15.11 0.02
N ALA A 153 14.80 14.96 1.28
CA ALA A 153 16.19 14.77 1.67
C ALA A 153 16.67 13.32 1.49
N HIS A 154 15.78 12.34 1.67
CA HIS A 154 16.14 10.91 1.70
C HIS A 154 15.81 10.12 0.42
N VAL A 155 15.58 10.79 -0.71
CA VAL A 155 15.23 10.09 -1.98
C VAL A 155 16.26 9.02 -2.34
N ASP A 156 17.56 9.32 -2.23
CA ASP A 156 18.62 8.41 -2.64
C ASP A 156 18.77 7.23 -1.65
N ASP A 157 18.54 7.47 -0.35
CA ASP A 157 18.51 6.41 0.67
C ASP A 157 17.36 5.44 0.41
N VAL A 158 16.15 5.98 0.15
CA VAL A 158 14.96 5.19 -0.18
C VAL A 158 15.19 4.37 -1.46
N GLN A 159 15.78 4.97 -2.50
CA GLN A 159 16.12 4.24 -3.74
C GLN A 159 17.10 3.10 -3.47
N THR A 160 18.09 3.34 -2.62
CA THR A 160 19.12 2.35 -2.28
C THR A 160 18.51 1.15 -1.57
N VAL A 161 17.75 1.36 -0.49
CA VAL A 161 17.17 0.24 0.27
C VAL A 161 16.09 -0.51 -0.51
N LEU A 162 15.31 0.17 -1.37
CA LEU A 162 14.37 -0.52 -2.26
C LEU A 162 15.09 -1.34 -3.35
N SER A 163 16.24 -0.88 -3.84
CA SER A 163 17.05 -1.67 -4.79
C SER A 163 17.69 -2.89 -4.12
N ALA A 164 18.10 -2.75 -2.86
CA ALA A 164 18.58 -3.87 -2.05
C ALA A 164 17.45 -4.91 -1.82
N ALA A 165 16.22 -4.46 -1.55
CA ALA A 165 15.05 -5.34 -1.41
C ALA A 165 14.75 -6.18 -2.65
N ILE A 166 14.95 -5.62 -3.85
CA ILE A 166 14.88 -6.38 -5.11
C ILE A 166 16.02 -7.38 -5.21
N THR A 167 17.25 -6.95 -4.91
CA THR A 167 18.44 -7.80 -4.94
C THR A 167 18.28 -9.02 -4.03
N ASN A 168 17.75 -8.85 -2.82
CA ASN A 168 17.47 -9.94 -1.89
C ASN A 168 16.54 -11.01 -2.48
N GLN A 169 15.55 -10.61 -3.29
CA GLN A 169 14.69 -11.58 -3.95
C GLN A 169 15.43 -12.40 -5.00
N TYR A 170 16.29 -11.75 -5.80
CA TYR A 170 17.10 -12.42 -6.81
C TYR A 170 18.16 -13.33 -6.17
N THR A 171 18.80 -12.91 -5.08
CA THR A 171 19.72 -13.75 -4.31
C THR A 171 19.02 -15.01 -3.79
N CYS A 172 17.77 -14.90 -3.32
CA CYS A 172 16.99 -16.08 -2.90
C CYS A 172 16.67 -17.00 -4.10
N LEU A 173 16.35 -16.44 -5.28
CA LEU A 173 16.17 -17.24 -6.51
C LEU A 173 17.45 -17.99 -6.89
N ASP A 174 18.59 -17.32 -6.84
CA ASP A 174 19.91 -17.89 -7.17
C ASP A 174 20.31 -19.01 -6.21
N GLY A 175 19.87 -18.94 -4.95
CA GLY A 175 20.02 -20.01 -3.96
C GLY A 175 19.42 -21.36 -4.41
N PHE A 176 18.50 -21.38 -5.38
CA PHE A 176 17.92 -22.60 -5.94
C PHE A 176 18.62 -23.11 -7.21
N ALA A 177 19.68 -22.46 -7.72
CA ALA A 177 20.35 -22.84 -8.97
C ALA A 177 20.86 -24.29 -8.96
N TYR A 178 21.37 -24.76 -7.81
CA TYR A 178 21.96 -26.10 -7.65
C TYR A 178 21.13 -27.04 -6.78
N VAL A 179 19.88 -26.68 -6.52
CA VAL A 179 18.95 -27.44 -5.67
C VAL A 179 18.01 -28.25 -6.56
N GLY A 180 17.83 -29.54 -6.24
CA GLY A 180 16.97 -30.45 -7.00
C GLY A 180 15.53 -29.93 -7.11
N ARG A 181 14.91 -30.07 -8.29
CA ARG A 181 13.56 -29.55 -8.60
C ARG A 181 12.40 -30.34 -7.95
N GLY A 182 12.69 -31.23 -7.01
CA GLY A 182 11.68 -32.05 -6.33
C GLY A 182 10.74 -31.24 -5.45
N GLY A 183 9.61 -31.83 -5.05
CA GLY A 183 8.76 -31.30 -3.97
C GLY A 183 7.79 -30.18 -4.34
N GLY A 184 7.91 -29.49 -5.47
CA GLY A 184 6.91 -28.49 -5.92
C GLY A 184 6.84 -27.20 -5.07
N TYR A 185 7.74 -27.03 -4.09
CA TYR A 185 7.84 -25.82 -3.26
C TYR A 185 8.46 -24.65 -4.05
N ARG A 186 9.43 -24.95 -4.91
CA ARG A 186 10.20 -23.94 -5.66
C ARG A 186 9.33 -23.02 -6.53
N PRO A 187 8.41 -23.52 -7.38
CA PRO A 187 7.53 -22.63 -8.16
C PRO A 187 6.65 -21.72 -7.30
N VAL A 188 6.28 -22.16 -6.09
CA VAL A 188 5.50 -21.35 -5.15
C VAL A 188 6.34 -20.22 -4.59
N ILE A 189 7.60 -20.49 -4.22
CA ILE A 189 8.55 -19.49 -3.73
C ILE A 189 8.89 -18.50 -4.87
N GLU A 190 9.26 -19.00 -6.05
CA GLU A 190 9.61 -18.18 -7.21
C GLU A 190 8.52 -17.16 -7.56
N ARG A 191 7.25 -17.60 -7.64
CA ARG A 191 6.13 -16.70 -7.92
C ARG A 191 6.02 -15.57 -6.89
N ARG A 192 6.28 -15.86 -5.63
CA ARG A 192 6.20 -14.86 -4.54
C ARG A 192 7.37 -13.90 -4.59
N LEU A 193 8.57 -14.37 -4.91
CA LEU A 193 9.75 -13.54 -5.10
C LEU A 193 9.54 -12.54 -6.23
N TYR A 194 9.09 -13.00 -7.40
CA TYR A 194 8.76 -12.09 -8.51
C TYR A 194 7.66 -11.10 -8.14
N HIS A 195 6.60 -11.55 -7.46
CA HIS A 195 5.55 -10.66 -7.01
C HIS A 195 6.07 -9.56 -6.07
N VAL A 196 6.94 -9.89 -5.11
CA VAL A 196 7.60 -8.91 -4.25
C VAL A 196 8.48 -7.97 -5.08
N SER A 197 9.36 -8.49 -5.95
CA SER A 197 10.24 -7.66 -6.79
C SER A 197 9.44 -6.67 -7.64
N HIS A 198 8.31 -7.08 -8.22
CA HIS A 198 7.46 -6.21 -9.02
C HIS A 198 6.81 -5.09 -8.18
N LEU A 199 6.34 -5.41 -6.96
CA LEU A 199 5.80 -4.42 -6.03
C LEU A 199 6.87 -3.39 -5.58
N VAL A 200 8.09 -3.87 -5.32
CA VAL A 200 9.21 -2.98 -4.98
C VAL A 200 9.60 -2.10 -6.17
N SER A 201 9.69 -2.67 -7.38
CA SER A 201 9.99 -1.92 -8.62
C SER A 201 8.98 -0.81 -8.89
N ASN A 202 7.68 -1.07 -8.69
CA ASN A 202 6.64 -0.04 -8.78
C ASN A 202 6.82 1.08 -7.74
N SER A 203 7.16 0.72 -6.50
CA SER A 203 7.47 1.70 -5.45
C SER A 203 8.69 2.56 -5.83
N LEU A 204 9.74 1.94 -6.37
CA LEU A 204 10.95 2.63 -6.83
C LEU A 204 10.66 3.61 -7.97
N ALA A 205 9.82 3.23 -8.93
CA ALA A 205 9.38 4.09 -10.02
C ALA A 205 8.63 5.33 -9.48
N MET A 206 7.75 5.16 -8.50
CA MET A 206 7.07 6.29 -7.83
C MET A 206 8.05 7.20 -7.07
N VAL A 207 9.04 6.65 -6.36
CA VAL A 207 10.07 7.43 -5.65
C VAL A 207 10.85 8.35 -6.58
N LYS A 208 11.12 7.93 -7.83
CA LYS A 208 11.79 8.77 -8.84
C LYS A 208 11.04 10.07 -9.16
N ARG A 209 9.74 10.16 -8.86
CA ARG A 209 8.91 11.37 -9.03
C ARG A 209 9.02 12.35 -7.86
N ILE A 210 9.62 11.97 -6.73
CA ILE A 210 9.85 12.89 -5.61
C ILE A 210 10.90 13.93 -6.01
N ARG A 211 10.57 15.20 -5.80
CA ARG A 211 11.52 16.31 -6.02
C ARG A 211 12.56 16.32 -4.90
N ARG A 212 13.80 15.94 -5.24
CA ARG A 212 14.96 15.99 -4.33
C ARG A 212 15.17 17.42 -3.80
N ARG A 213 15.46 17.54 -2.51
CA ARG A 213 16.01 18.78 -1.94
C ARG A 213 17.42 18.93 -2.52
N ARG A 214 17.70 20.06 -3.20
CA ARG A 214 19.06 20.37 -3.64
C ARG A 214 19.92 20.58 -2.39
N ALA A 215 20.73 19.59 -2.04
CA ALA A 215 21.85 19.84 -1.16
C ALA A 215 22.79 20.84 -1.86
N SER A 216 23.12 21.94 -1.20
CA SER A 216 24.24 22.80 -1.60
C SER A 216 25.49 21.94 -1.59
N ARG A 217 25.94 21.48 -2.77
CA ARG A 217 27.06 20.55 -2.95
C ARG A 217 28.25 20.89 -2.04
N PRO A 218 28.55 20.11 -0.99
CA PRO A 218 29.94 19.93 -0.59
C PRO A 218 30.56 19.01 -1.65
N TRP A 219 31.76 19.34 -2.08
CA TRP A 219 32.49 18.55 -3.06
C TRP A 219 32.58 17.09 -2.61
N ARG A 220 32.29 16.17 -3.55
CA ARG A 220 32.55 14.74 -3.38
C ARG A 220 34.05 14.57 -3.14
N GLU A 221 34.45 14.21 -1.92
CA GLU A 221 35.67 13.44 -1.74
C GLU A 221 35.47 12.13 -2.52
N ALA A 222 36.25 11.98 -3.58
CA ALA A 222 36.33 10.76 -4.32
C ALA A 222 36.80 9.66 -3.35
N LEU A 223 36.18 8.49 -3.43
CA LEU A 223 36.71 7.26 -2.85
C LEU A 223 38.04 6.93 -3.57
N GLU A 224 39.12 7.60 -3.18
CA GLU A 224 40.49 7.22 -3.47
C GLU A 224 40.73 5.86 -2.81
N GLY A 225 40.58 4.79 -3.59
CA GLY A 225 40.85 3.44 -3.12
C GLY A 225 40.35 2.33 -4.05
N TYR A 226 39.35 2.58 -4.88
CA TYR A 226 38.83 1.59 -5.84
C TYR A 226 39.22 1.84 -7.31
N GLY A 227 39.97 2.93 -7.58
CA GLY A 227 40.38 3.33 -8.93
C GLY A 227 41.58 2.58 -9.52
N GLU A 228 42.39 1.90 -8.71
CA GLU A 228 43.64 1.29 -9.20
C GLU A 228 43.48 -0.12 -9.80
N ALA A 229 42.34 -0.80 -9.56
CA ALA A 229 42.12 -2.15 -10.07
C ALA A 229 41.60 -2.21 -11.52
N TRP A 230 41.04 -1.12 -12.05
CA TRP A 230 40.44 -1.08 -13.40
C TRP A 230 41.37 -0.51 -14.47
N GLY A 231 42.54 0.03 -14.09
CA GLY A 231 43.51 0.65 -15.00
C GLY A 231 44.24 -0.32 -15.94
N TYR A 232 44.16 -1.64 -15.71
CA TYR A 232 44.88 -2.64 -16.51
C TYR A 232 44.05 -3.32 -17.61
N LEU A 233 42.76 -2.95 -17.79
CA LEU A 233 41.87 -3.64 -18.74
C LEU A 233 41.21 -2.76 -19.81
N LEU A 234 41.55 -1.48 -19.93
CA LEU A 234 40.97 -0.62 -20.98
C LEU A 234 42.05 0.15 -21.75
N ASN A 235 42.40 -0.36 -22.93
CA ASN A 235 43.07 0.42 -23.97
C ASN A 235 42.10 1.49 -24.50
N PRO A 236 42.50 2.77 -24.62
CA PRO A 236 41.60 3.83 -25.03
C PRO A 236 41.41 3.84 -26.56
N VAL A 237 40.20 3.56 -27.03
CA VAL A 237 39.74 3.97 -28.38
C VAL A 237 39.02 5.30 -28.23
N LYS A 238 39.55 6.33 -28.91
CA LYS A 238 39.08 7.71 -28.88
C LYS A 238 38.20 7.97 -30.12
N GLY A 239 37.01 8.51 -29.91
CA GLY A 239 36.07 8.99 -30.94
C GLY A 239 34.70 9.15 -30.29
N GLU A 240 34.43 10.31 -29.69
CA GLU A 240 33.61 11.42 -30.23
C GLU A 240 32.11 11.08 -30.39
N GLU A 241 31.32 11.95 -29.76
CA GLU A 241 29.85 12.02 -29.72
C GLU A 241 29.09 11.12 -28.72
N GLY A 242 28.59 11.77 -27.65
CA GLY A 242 27.33 11.41 -27.00
C GLY A 242 27.39 10.30 -25.94
N TYR A 243 27.75 10.65 -24.70
CA TYR A 243 27.40 9.79 -23.55
C TYR A 243 25.88 9.83 -23.31
N LYS A 244 25.11 9.03 -24.07
CA LYS A 244 23.96 8.34 -23.51
C LYS A 244 24.52 7.35 -22.50
N LYS A 245 24.51 7.71 -21.21
CA LYS A 245 24.63 6.71 -20.16
C LYS A 245 23.28 6.02 -20.04
N GLU A 246 23.09 4.99 -20.85
CA GLU A 246 22.24 3.87 -20.46
C GLU A 246 22.88 3.24 -19.22
N MET A 247 22.40 3.66 -18.06
CA MET A 247 22.66 2.95 -16.83
C MET A 247 21.74 1.73 -16.83
N VAL A 248 22.22 0.65 -17.42
CA VAL A 248 21.66 -0.68 -17.26
C VAL A 248 21.92 -1.10 -15.81
N PHE A 249 21.05 -0.66 -14.90
CA PHE A 249 20.66 -1.52 -13.79
C PHE A 249 19.42 -2.25 -14.27
N ALA A 250 19.55 -3.57 -14.38
CA ALA A 250 18.49 -4.45 -14.84
C ALA A 250 17.22 -4.25 -13.97
N TYR A 251 16.15 -3.83 -14.67
CA TYR A 251 14.71 -3.78 -14.32
C TYR A 251 14.26 -3.02 -13.08
#